data_AF-A0A959DHC0-F1
#
_entry.id   AF-A0A959DHC0-F1
#
_cell.length_a   1.000
_cell.length_b   1.000
_cell.length_c   1.000
_cell.angle_alpha   90.00
_cell.angle_beta   90.00
_cell.angle_gamma   90.00
#
_symmetry.space_group_name_H-M   'P 1'
#
loop_
_entity.id
_entity.type
_entity.pdbx_description
1 polymer ?
#
loop_
_entity_poly.entity_id
_entity_poly.type
_entity_poly.pdbx_seq_one_letter_code
_entity_poly.pdbx_strand_id
1 'polypeptide(L)'
;QAQFAHFQANPARQAEMLSQLLSIANGRKVFAGYQLALNDEYLMVKKRDFEKELKKRMNQDKALYTEYQGLYGEIETAVNVLNENFTGYFTHQITPFTSPAHLLLAQKLVDYAEQMNLPEAERPEAYQGEKLEETKKGLVLQTQDMELEKLRIQAHANYLAKVLGKDSEALAIAYGGHTGEAALQYILDNAAVASPEKVAALLDGSPKGILEAGSPYLRFARMAKEKLASLGPKMQSAQNTLDVQNQRLARLIFEAFGTEMPPDATGSLRISDGRILGYEYNGTLAPAKTTYYGLWDRYYSFGEKAYPWGLHERWQKIPAGLDLSIPICFASDNDIVGGNSGSAVINRNAEVVGLVHDGNLESIAGSYAFLPEENRAISTDSWGLMEGLRLVYKAERLVEELENGGLVD
;
A
#
# COMPACT_ATOMS: atom_id res chain seq x y z
N GLN A 1 -4.96 -6.39 -10.87
CA GLN A 1 -5.49 -7.23 -11.97
C GLN A 1 -4.37 -7.66 -12.91
N ALA A 2 -3.63 -6.73 -13.54
CA ALA A 2 -2.46 -7.03 -14.39
C ALA A 2 -1.50 -8.06 -13.76
N GLN A 3 -1.04 -7.80 -12.54
CA GLN A 3 -0.13 -8.72 -11.81
C GLN A 3 -0.69 -10.11 -11.56
N PHE A 4 -2.00 -10.21 -11.29
CA PHE A 4 -2.65 -11.50 -11.08
C PHE A 4 -2.81 -12.27 -12.39
N ALA A 5 -3.19 -11.59 -13.48
CA ALA A 5 -3.26 -12.21 -14.80
C ALA A 5 -1.88 -12.71 -15.25
N HIS A 6 -0.84 -11.89 -15.02
CA HIS A 6 0.54 -12.26 -15.30
C HIS A 6 0.99 -13.47 -14.47
N PHE A 7 0.67 -13.53 -13.17
CA PHE A 7 0.91 -14.67 -12.30
C PHE A 7 0.21 -15.96 -12.78
N GLN A 8 -1.04 -15.87 -13.23
CA GLN A 8 -1.79 -17.02 -13.74
C GLN A 8 -1.22 -17.52 -15.08
N ALA A 9 -0.76 -16.61 -15.94
CA ALA A 9 -0.17 -16.94 -17.23
C ALA A 9 1.23 -17.56 -17.12
N ASN A 10 1.90 -17.48 -15.97
CA ASN A 10 3.28 -17.93 -15.76
C ASN A 10 3.41 -18.97 -14.63
N PRO A 11 2.80 -20.17 -14.77
CA PRO A 11 2.81 -21.20 -13.71
C PRO A 11 4.22 -21.59 -13.24
N ALA A 12 5.20 -21.62 -14.15
CA ALA A 12 6.59 -21.96 -13.82
C ALA A 12 7.31 -20.91 -12.95
N ARG A 13 6.81 -19.66 -12.90
CA ARG A 13 7.39 -18.54 -12.13
C ARG A 13 6.54 -18.15 -10.92
N GLN A 14 5.48 -18.89 -10.58
CA GLN A 14 4.57 -18.50 -9.51
C GLN A 14 5.26 -18.30 -8.16
N ALA A 15 6.24 -19.14 -7.80
CA ALA A 15 6.99 -18.98 -6.56
C ALA A 15 7.79 -17.65 -6.51
N GLU A 16 8.39 -17.25 -7.63
CA GLU A 16 9.12 -15.97 -7.78
C GLU A 16 8.16 -14.77 -7.64
N MET A 17 6.97 -14.88 -8.23
CA MET A 17 6.03 -13.78 -8.38
C MET A 17 5.08 -13.61 -7.19
N LEU A 18 4.94 -14.64 -6.34
CA LEU A 18 3.96 -14.67 -5.27
C LEU A 18 4.13 -13.51 -4.29
N SER A 19 5.36 -13.21 -3.87
CA SER A 19 5.64 -12.11 -2.92
C SER A 19 5.18 -10.76 -3.44
N GLN A 20 5.43 -10.47 -4.72
CA GLN A 20 4.99 -9.22 -5.34
C GLN A 20 3.45 -9.17 -5.48
N LEU A 21 2.84 -10.29 -5.87
CA LEU A 21 1.38 -10.41 -5.94
C LEU A 21 0.73 -10.19 -4.58
N LEU A 22 1.26 -10.82 -3.52
CA LEU A 22 0.74 -10.70 -2.16
C LEU A 22 0.90 -9.29 -1.61
N SER A 23 2.00 -8.59 -1.89
CA SER A 23 2.17 -7.19 -1.51
C SER A 23 1.08 -6.29 -2.10
N ILE A 24 0.80 -6.46 -3.40
CA ILE A 24 -0.25 -5.69 -4.09
C ILE A 24 -1.65 -6.11 -3.62
N ALA A 25 -1.88 -7.41 -3.40
CA ALA A 25 -3.13 -7.92 -2.87
C ALA A 25 -3.41 -7.39 -1.45
N ASN A 26 -2.38 -7.31 -0.61
CA ASN A 26 -2.46 -6.75 0.74
C ASN A 26 -2.84 -5.26 0.70
N GLY A 27 -2.18 -4.46 -0.13
CA GLY A 27 -2.56 -3.06 -0.32
C GLY A 27 -4.02 -2.91 -0.75
N ARG A 28 -4.46 -3.72 -1.72
CA ARG A 28 -5.86 -3.73 -2.16
C ARG A 28 -6.83 -4.14 -1.04
N LYS A 29 -6.52 -5.16 -0.24
CA LYS A 29 -7.30 -5.60 0.93
C LYS A 29 -7.48 -4.43 1.90
N VAL A 30 -6.38 -3.76 2.26
CA VAL A 30 -6.37 -2.62 3.19
C VAL A 30 -7.22 -1.46 2.67
N PHE A 31 -7.00 -0.98 1.45
CA PHE A 31 -7.79 0.14 0.91
C PHE A 31 -9.27 -0.20 0.73
N ALA A 32 -9.60 -1.44 0.36
CA ALA A 32 -10.99 -1.88 0.32
C ALA A 32 -11.62 -1.89 1.72
N GLY A 33 -10.89 -2.35 2.74
CA GLY A 33 -11.33 -2.30 4.13
C GLY A 33 -11.57 -0.87 4.63
N TYR A 34 -10.66 0.07 4.32
CA TYR A 34 -10.88 1.50 4.62
C TYR A 34 -12.13 2.04 3.95
N GLN A 35 -12.33 1.71 2.66
CA GLN A 35 -13.53 2.14 1.95
C GLN A 35 -14.80 1.56 2.57
N LEU A 36 -14.79 0.29 2.99
CA LEU A 36 -15.93 -0.31 3.69
C LEU A 36 -16.20 0.42 5.01
N ALA A 37 -15.18 0.67 5.82
CA ALA A 37 -15.31 1.37 7.10
C ALA A 37 -15.83 2.80 6.94
N LEU A 38 -15.32 3.57 5.96
CA LEU A 38 -15.74 4.95 5.71
C LEU A 38 -17.14 5.07 5.11
N ASN A 39 -17.68 3.98 4.54
CA ASN A 39 -19.06 3.91 4.07
C ASN A 39 -20.00 3.20 5.06
N ASP A 40 -19.49 2.78 6.22
CA ASP A 40 -20.29 2.17 7.27
C ASP A 40 -21.05 3.25 8.07
N GLU A 41 -22.38 3.23 7.98
CA GLU A 41 -23.21 4.25 8.61
C GLU A 41 -23.07 4.24 10.14
N TYR A 42 -22.87 3.08 10.76
CA TYR A 42 -22.73 2.97 12.21
C TYR A 42 -21.42 3.61 12.69
N LEU A 43 -20.30 3.35 12.01
CA LEU A 43 -19.02 4.02 12.27
C LEU A 43 -19.11 5.53 12.04
N MET A 44 -19.77 5.95 10.96
CA MET A 44 -19.94 7.37 10.67
C MET A 44 -20.85 8.09 11.67
N VAL A 45 -21.88 7.41 12.22
CA VAL A 45 -22.66 7.93 13.35
C VAL A 45 -21.76 8.12 14.58
N LYS A 46 -20.98 7.10 14.98
CA LYS A 46 -20.05 7.21 16.12
C LYS A 46 -19.08 8.39 15.95
N LYS A 47 -18.51 8.56 14.76
CA LYS A 47 -17.60 9.68 14.46
C LYS A 47 -18.29 11.04 14.59
N ARG A 48 -19.50 11.18 14.04
CA ARG A 48 -20.29 12.43 14.14
C ARG A 48 -20.68 12.74 15.58
N ASP A 49 -21.01 11.73 16.38
CA ASP A 49 -21.39 11.93 17.78
C ASP A 49 -20.18 12.32 18.64
N PHE A 50 -19.02 11.70 18.42
CA PHE A 50 -17.75 12.16 19.02
C PHE A 50 -17.45 13.62 18.66
N GLU A 51 -17.58 13.99 17.39
CA GLU A 51 -17.33 15.37 16.95
C GLU A 51 -18.30 16.38 17.57
N LYS A 52 -19.59 16.03 17.69
CA LYS A 52 -20.59 16.87 18.39
C LYS A 52 -20.20 17.08 19.85
N GLU A 53 -19.80 16.02 20.55
CA GLU A 53 -19.39 16.13 21.95
C GLU A 53 -18.10 16.95 22.10
N LEU A 54 -17.10 16.75 21.24
CA LEU A 54 -15.88 17.54 21.24
C LEU A 54 -16.17 19.04 21.01
N LYS A 55 -16.99 19.36 20.01
CA LYS A 55 -17.42 20.75 19.74
C LYS A 55 -18.20 21.34 20.91
N LYS A 56 -19.07 20.56 21.56
CA LYS A 56 -19.79 20.99 22.75
C LYS A 56 -18.85 21.33 23.90
N ARG A 57 -17.88 20.46 24.21
CA ARG A 57 -16.86 20.71 25.26
C ARG A 57 -16.03 21.96 24.95
N MET A 58 -15.55 22.07 23.71
CA MET A 58 -14.81 23.25 23.23
C MET A 58 -15.61 24.54 23.41
N ASN A 59 -16.91 24.55 23.09
CA ASN A 59 -17.76 25.74 23.17
C ASN A 59 -18.18 26.11 24.60
N GLN A 60 -18.22 25.14 25.51
CA GLN A 60 -18.60 25.36 26.91
C GLN A 60 -17.43 25.88 27.76
N ASP A 61 -16.19 25.58 27.37
CA ASP A 61 -14.98 26.09 28.02
C ASP A 61 -14.48 27.36 27.31
N LYS A 62 -14.35 28.46 28.05
CA LYS A 62 -13.94 29.75 27.49
C LYS A 62 -12.49 29.74 26.97
N ALA A 63 -11.59 29.02 27.62
CA ALA A 63 -10.19 28.92 27.21
C ALA A 63 -10.08 28.09 25.94
N LEU A 64 -10.74 26.92 25.89
CA LEU A 64 -10.77 26.08 24.68
C LEU A 64 -11.42 26.81 23.50
N TYR A 65 -12.56 27.46 23.71
CA TYR A 65 -13.21 28.21 22.64
C TYR A 65 -12.28 29.30 22.07
N THR A 66 -11.60 30.03 22.95
CA THR A 66 -10.71 31.13 22.54
C THR A 66 -9.52 30.62 21.72
N GLU A 67 -8.92 29.50 22.13
CA GLU A 67 -7.74 28.88 21.50
C GLU A 67 -8.06 28.18 20.17
N TYR A 68 -9.22 27.51 20.08
CA TYR A 68 -9.55 26.60 18.96
C TYR A 68 -10.71 27.06 18.08
N GLN A 69 -11.30 28.23 18.32
CA GLN A 69 -12.24 28.83 17.37
C GLN A 69 -11.61 28.92 15.97
N GLY A 70 -12.38 28.59 14.93
CA GLY A 70 -11.92 28.58 13.54
C GLY A 70 -11.24 27.28 13.07
N LEU A 71 -10.75 26.43 13.98
CA LEU A 71 -10.06 25.16 13.68
C LEU A 71 -10.77 24.33 12.61
N TYR A 72 -12.06 24.06 12.80
CA TYR A 72 -12.85 23.26 11.87
C TYR A 72 -13.01 23.91 10.49
N GLY A 73 -13.12 25.25 10.43
CA GLY A 73 -13.24 25.96 9.16
C GLY A 73 -11.94 25.93 8.35
N GLU A 74 -10.79 26.00 9.02
CA GLU A 74 -9.48 25.85 8.37
C GLU A 74 -9.26 24.43 7.84
N ILE A 75 -9.64 23.41 8.63
CA ILE A 75 -9.63 22.01 8.19
C ILE A 75 -10.53 21.82 6.97
N GLU A 76 -11.78 22.28 7.03
CA GLU A 76 -12.75 22.16 5.94
C GLU A 76 -12.23 22.83 4.66
N THR A 77 -11.68 24.05 4.79
CA THR A 77 -11.11 24.78 3.65
C THR A 77 -9.98 23.99 2.99
N ALA A 78 -9.06 23.44 3.78
CA ALA A 78 -7.94 22.68 3.25
C ALA A 78 -8.39 21.34 2.64
N VAL A 79 -9.33 20.62 3.27
CA VAL A 79 -9.93 19.40 2.72
C VAL A 79 -10.63 19.67 1.38
N ASN A 80 -11.37 20.79 1.26
CA ASN A 80 -12.03 21.16 0.01
C ASN A 80 -11.02 21.41 -1.12
N VAL A 81 -9.93 22.13 -0.84
CA VAL A 81 -8.85 22.33 -1.83
C VAL A 81 -8.25 20.99 -2.26
N LEU A 82 -8.00 20.06 -1.32
CA LEU A 82 -7.51 18.73 -1.68
C LEU A 82 -8.53 18.00 -2.56
N ASN A 83 -9.79 17.91 -2.14
CA ASN A 83 -10.84 17.18 -2.86
C ASN A 83 -11.05 17.68 -4.29
N GLU A 84 -11.08 18.99 -4.48
CA GLU A 84 -11.25 19.63 -5.80
C GLU A 84 -10.10 19.29 -6.76
N ASN A 85 -8.87 19.17 -6.24
CA ASN A 85 -7.66 19.04 -7.06
C ASN A 85 -7.10 17.61 -7.07
N PHE A 86 -7.56 16.72 -6.18
CA PHE A 86 -6.99 15.39 -5.95
C PHE A 86 -6.99 14.54 -7.21
N THR A 87 -8.13 14.42 -7.89
CA THR A 87 -8.25 13.61 -9.10
C THR A 87 -7.29 14.08 -10.18
N GLY A 88 -7.27 15.38 -10.46
CA GLY A 88 -6.38 15.97 -11.47
C GLY A 88 -4.91 15.84 -11.09
N TYR A 89 -4.55 15.96 -9.82
CA TYR A 89 -3.18 15.76 -9.35
C TYR A 89 -2.75 14.30 -9.50
N PHE A 90 -3.53 13.37 -8.95
CA PHE A 90 -3.15 11.96 -8.84
C PHE A 90 -3.15 11.22 -10.20
N THR A 91 -4.07 11.53 -11.12
CA THR A 91 -4.07 10.89 -12.46
C THR A 91 -2.95 11.35 -13.37
N HIS A 92 -2.29 12.47 -13.04
CA HIS A 92 -1.17 13.01 -13.80
C HIS A 92 0.18 12.72 -13.13
N GLN A 93 0.20 12.11 -11.95
CA GLN A 93 1.44 11.58 -11.38
C GLN A 93 1.93 10.37 -12.18
N ILE A 94 3.17 10.43 -12.62
CA ILE A 94 3.87 9.32 -13.28
C ILE A 94 4.78 8.69 -12.24
N THR A 95 4.47 7.46 -11.80
CA THR A 95 5.22 6.76 -10.74
C THR A 95 5.48 5.30 -11.10
N PRO A 96 6.55 4.68 -10.57
CA PRO A 96 6.81 3.25 -10.76
C PRO A 96 5.64 2.34 -10.36
N PHE A 97 4.81 2.79 -9.42
CA PHE A 97 3.67 2.02 -8.92
C PHE A 97 2.47 2.07 -9.90
N THR A 98 2.10 3.28 -10.36
CA THR A 98 0.87 3.50 -11.14
C THR A 98 1.07 3.47 -12.65
N SER A 99 2.30 3.71 -13.14
CA SER A 99 2.55 3.96 -14.56
C SER A 99 3.36 2.84 -15.24
N PRO A 100 3.06 2.51 -16.51
CA PRO A 100 3.87 1.59 -17.30
C PRO A 100 5.31 2.11 -17.48
N ALA A 101 6.28 1.20 -17.60
CA ALA A 101 7.71 1.50 -17.83
C ALA A 101 7.94 2.41 -19.04
N HIS A 102 7.14 2.24 -20.10
CA HIS A 102 7.19 3.10 -21.29
C HIS A 102 6.87 4.57 -20.95
N LEU A 103 5.87 4.80 -20.09
CA LEU A 103 5.49 6.15 -19.68
C LEU A 103 6.53 6.77 -18.74
N LEU A 104 7.11 5.97 -17.84
CA LEU A 104 8.22 6.39 -16.99
C LEU A 104 9.44 6.81 -17.81
N LEU A 105 9.76 6.04 -18.86
CA LEU A 105 10.83 6.39 -19.78
C LEU A 105 10.53 7.69 -20.53
N ALA A 106 9.30 7.88 -21.00
CA ALA A 106 8.90 9.12 -21.66
C ALA A 106 9.08 10.35 -20.76
N GLN A 107 8.72 10.25 -19.48
CA GLN A 107 8.98 11.31 -18.49
C GLN A 107 10.48 11.61 -18.39
N LYS A 108 11.32 10.59 -18.21
CA LYS A 108 12.78 10.78 -18.13
C LYS A 108 13.38 11.42 -19.39
N LEU A 109 12.87 11.06 -20.57
CA LEU A 109 13.31 11.63 -21.84
C LEU A 109 12.93 13.12 -21.97
N VAL A 110 11.72 13.48 -21.54
CA VAL A 110 11.28 14.88 -21.48
C VAL A 110 12.15 15.66 -20.50
N ASP A 111 12.38 15.14 -19.29
CA ASP A 111 13.23 15.78 -18.29
C ASP A 111 14.66 15.96 -18.81
N TYR A 112 15.26 14.92 -19.39
CA TYR A 112 16.56 14.99 -20.05
C TYR A 112 16.61 16.09 -21.12
N ALA A 113 15.62 16.13 -22.01
CA ALA A 113 15.59 17.08 -23.09
C ALA A 113 15.47 18.54 -22.62
N GLU A 114 14.69 18.79 -21.57
CA GLU A 114 14.62 20.12 -20.95
C GLU A 114 15.95 20.51 -20.31
N GLN A 115 16.60 19.61 -19.59
CA GLN A 115 17.90 19.91 -18.98
C GLN A 115 18.97 20.21 -20.02
N MET A 116 18.96 19.50 -21.15
CA MET A 116 19.92 19.75 -22.24
C MET A 116 19.69 21.09 -22.95
N ASN A 117 18.54 21.74 -22.79
CA ASN A 117 18.29 23.10 -23.28
C ASN A 117 18.82 24.19 -22.34
N LEU A 118 19.23 23.85 -21.11
CA LEU A 118 19.82 24.79 -20.17
C LEU A 118 21.35 24.83 -20.30
N PRO A 119 22.00 25.96 -19.95
CA PRO A 119 23.44 25.98 -19.69
C PRO A 119 23.81 24.92 -18.64
N GLU A 120 24.95 24.25 -18.79
CA GLU A 120 25.34 23.16 -17.90
C GLU A 120 25.35 23.56 -16.41
N ALA A 121 25.80 24.78 -16.10
CA ALA A 121 25.84 25.32 -14.75
C ALA A 121 24.45 25.48 -14.08
N GLU A 122 23.37 25.52 -14.86
CA GLU A 122 21.99 25.64 -14.36
C GLU A 122 21.29 24.28 -14.19
N ARG A 123 21.92 23.19 -14.66
CA ARG A 123 21.36 21.84 -14.60
C ARG A 123 21.56 21.24 -13.20
N PRO A 124 20.69 20.31 -12.76
CA PRO A 124 21.00 19.45 -11.62
C PRO A 124 22.26 18.62 -11.86
N GLU A 125 22.92 18.20 -10.78
CA GLU A 125 24.18 17.46 -10.80
C GLU A 125 24.14 16.19 -11.68
N ALA A 126 22.99 15.50 -11.73
CA ALA A 126 22.79 14.31 -12.56
C ALA A 126 22.90 14.57 -14.08
N TYR A 127 22.84 15.82 -14.52
CA TYR A 127 22.86 16.23 -15.93
C TYR A 127 24.12 17.05 -16.30
N GLN A 128 25.17 16.94 -15.48
CA GLN A 128 26.46 17.62 -15.67
C GLN A 128 27.61 16.60 -15.83
N GLY A 129 28.63 16.97 -16.60
CA GLY A 129 29.89 16.23 -16.72
C GLY A 129 29.72 14.72 -16.93
N GLU A 130 30.49 13.92 -16.18
CA GLU A 130 30.46 12.45 -16.27
C GLU A 130 29.14 11.82 -15.77
N LYS A 131 28.41 12.50 -14.86
CA LYS A 131 27.13 12.02 -14.34
C LYS A 131 26.03 12.04 -15.40
N LEU A 132 26.15 12.91 -16.40
CA LEU A 132 25.26 12.89 -17.57
C LEU A 132 25.30 11.54 -18.30
N GLU A 133 26.47 10.93 -18.40
CA GLU A 133 26.62 9.63 -19.07
C GLU A 133 25.98 8.50 -18.27
N GLU A 134 25.97 8.59 -16.94
CA GLU A 134 25.20 7.68 -16.08
C GLU A 134 23.69 7.87 -16.26
N THR A 135 23.21 9.12 -16.28
CA THR A 135 21.80 9.44 -16.54
C THR A 135 21.34 8.91 -17.90
N LYS A 136 22.14 9.07 -18.96
CA LYS A 136 21.84 8.54 -20.30
C LYS A 136 21.72 7.01 -20.32
N LYS A 137 22.52 6.28 -19.55
CA LYS A 137 22.39 4.81 -19.42
C LYS A 137 21.03 4.41 -18.84
N GLY A 138 20.39 5.28 -18.07
CA GLY A 138 19.05 5.10 -17.53
C GLY A 138 17.91 5.41 -18.52
N LEU A 139 18.21 6.00 -19.68
CA LEU A 139 17.24 6.36 -20.72
C LEU A 139 17.03 5.20 -21.71
N VAL A 140 16.84 4.00 -21.18
CA VAL A 140 16.60 2.79 -21.96
C VAL A 140 15.30 2.13 -21.53
N LEU A 141 14.62 1.51 -22.49
CA LEU A 141 13.44 0.71 -22.19
C LEU A 141 13.87 -0.59 -21.51
N GLN A 142 13.40 -0.80 -20.29
CA GLN A 142 13.61 -2.05 -19.57
C GLN A 142 12.64 -3.12 -20.11
N THR A 143 13.17 -4.21 -20.65
CA THR A 143 12.41 -5.26 -21.35
C THR A 143 12.29 -6.58 -20.59
N GLN A 144 12.69 -6.60 -19.32
CA GLN A 144 12.81 -7.83 -18.52
C GLN A 144 11.47 -8.56 -18.31
N ASP A 145 10.34 -7.85 -18.25
CA ASP A 145 9.01 -8.45 -18.19
C ASP A 145 7.98 -7.73 -19.10
N MET A 146 8.16 -7.90 -20.40
CA MET A 146 7.29 -7.27 -21.40
C MET A 146 5.84 -7.79 -21.35
N GLU A 147 5.60 -9.00 -20.86
CA GLU A 147 4.25 -9.54 -20.72
C GLU A 147 3.47 -8.81 -19.62
N LEU A 148 4.10 -8.58 -18.46
CA LEU A 148 3.51 -7.72 -17.44
C LEU A 148 3.34 -6.29 -17.94
N GLU A 149 4.35 -5.75 -18.62
CA GLU A 149 4.34 -4.36 -19.10
C GLU A 149 3.18 -4.10 -20.07
N LYS A 150 2.90 -5.03 -21.00
CA LYS A 150 1.71 -4.99 -21.86
C LYS A 150 0.43 -4.88 -21.03
N LEU A 151 0.26 -5.70 -20.00
CA LEU A 151 -0.90 -5.65 -19.11
C LEU A 151 -0.99 -4.34 -18.31
N ARG A 152 0.15 -3.74 -17.94
CA ARG A 152 0.20 -2.45 -17.25
C ARG A 152 -0.21 -1.29 -18.15
N ILE A 153 0.17 -1.31 -19.43
CA ILE A 153 -0.28 -0.34 -20.44
C ILE A 153 -1.82 -0.38 -20.54
N GLN A 154 -2.41 -1.57 -20.68
CA GLN A 154 -3.87 -1.72 -20.73
C GLN A 154 -4.54 -1.24 -19.44
N ALA A 155 -3.98 -1.62 -18.29
CA ALA A 155 -4.52 -1.24 -16.98
C ALA A 155 -4.50 0.28 -16.75
N HIS A 156 -3.44 0.96 -17.19
CA HIS A 156 -3.32 2.41 -17.04
C HIS A 156 -4.33 3.16 -17.93
N ALA A 157 -4.53 2.71 -19.18
CA ALA A 157 -5.57 3.27 -20.05
C ALA A 157 -6.97 3.10 -19.44
N ASN A 158 -7.28 1.90 -18.93
CA ASN A 158 -8.55 1.61 -18.25
C ASN A 158 -8.72 2.47 -16.99
N TYR A 159 -7.64 2.72 -16.24
CA TYR A 159 -7.64 3.56 -15.07
C TYR A 159 -7.99 5.02 -15.42
N LEU A 160 -7.32 5.61 -16.42
CA LEU A 160 -7.64 6.96 -16.89
C LEU A 160 -9.09 7.05 -17.37
N ALA A 161 -9.56 6.09 -18.17
CA ALA A 161 -10.95 6.06 -18.65
C ALA A 161 -11.97 5.95 -17.51
N LYS A 162 -11.67 5.17 -16.46
CA LYS A 162 -12.55 4.99 -15.30
C LYS A 162 -12.61 6.24 -14.42
N VAL A 163 -11.48 6.91 -14.20
CA VAL A 163 -11.38 8.02 -13.24
C VAL A 163 -11.70 9.38 -13.89
N LEU A 164 -11.23 9.61 -15.13
CA LEU A 164 -11.41 10.88 -15.84
C LEU A 164 -12.54 10.84 -16.88
N GLY A 165 -13.06 9.66 -17.19
CA GLY A 165 -14.03 9.46 -18.28
C GLY A 165 -13.37 9.14 -19.63
N LYS A 166 -14.15 8.53 -20.52
CA LYS A 166 -13.69 8.07 -21.84
C LYS A 166 -13.34 9.21 -22.80
N ASP A 167 -13.94 10.38 -22.62
CA ASP A 167 -13.71 11.55 -23.46
C ASP A 167 -12.63 12.49 -22.89
N SER A 168 -11.88 12.02 -21.87
CA SER A 168 -10.85 12.84 -21.24
C SER A 168 -9.68 13.12 -22.19
N GLU A 169 -9.19 14.36 -22.16
CA GLU A 169 -8.01 14.78 -22.90
C GLU A 169 -6.79 13.91 -22.56
N ALA A 170 -6.64 13.53 -21.28
CA ALA A 170 -5.58 12.67 -20.82
C ALA A 170 -5.55 11.30 -21.53
N LEU A 171 -6.72 10.65 -21.67
CA LEU A 171 -6.84 9.37 -22.37
C LEU A 171 -6.62 9.55 -23.88
N ALA A 172 -7.15 10.62 -24.47
CA ALA A 172 -6.95 10.95 -25.87
C ALA A 172 -5.46 11.15 -26.21
N ILE A 173 -4.73 11.88 -25.36
CA ILE A 173 -3.30 12.17 -25.56
C ILE A 173 -2.45 10.93 -25.36
N ALA A 174 -2.67 10.18 -24.27
CA ALA A 174 -1.83 9.02 -23.96
C ALA A 174 -2.13 7.80 -24.84
N TYR A 175 -3.40 7.56 -25.18
CA TYR A 175 -3.87 6.30 -25.75
C TYR A 175 -4.77 6.45 -26.98
N GLY A 176 -4.89 7.66 -27.54
CA GLY A 176 -5.79 7.90 -28.67
C GLY A 176 -7.28 7.71 -28.33
N GLY A 177 -7.64 7.73 -27.04
CA GLY A 177 -9.00 7.45 -26.57
C GLY A 177 -9.31 5.95 -26.39
N HIS A 178 -8.34 5.07 -26.67
CA HIS A 178 -8.53 3.62 -26.56
C HIS A 178 -8.34 3.11 -25.14
N THR A 179 -8.89 1.91 -24.89
CA THR A 179 -8.76 1.14 -23.63
C THR A 179 -8.41 -0.31 -23.95
N GLY A 180 -7.99 -1.09 -22.94
CA GLY A 180 -7.65 -2.51 -23.11
C GLY A 180 -6.60 -2.77 -24.20
N GLU A 181 -6.77 -3.85 -24.95
CA GLU A 181 -5.85 -4.27 -26.02
C GLU A 181 -5.65 -3.21 -27.10
N ALA A 182 -6.70 -2.46 -27.46
CA ALA A 182 -6.59 -1.39 -28.45
C ALA A 182 -5.66 -0.26 -27.99
N ALA A 183 -5.65 0.05 -26.69
CA ALA A 183 -4.71 1.02 -26.12
C ALA A 183 -3.26 0.52 -26.18
N LEU A 184 -3.05 -0.77 -25.94
CA LEU A 184 -1.73 -1.38 -26.08
C LEU A 184 -1.23 -1.28 -27.53
N GLN A 185 -2.04 -1.71 -28.49
CA GLN A 185 -1.66 -1.65 -29.90
C GLN A 185 -1.33 -0.22 -30.34
N TYR A 186 -2.16 0.75 -29.94
CA TYR A 186 -1.91 2.16 -30.21
C TYR A 186 -0.55 2.64 -29.70
N ILE A 187 -0.13 2.23 -28.50
CA ILE A 187 1.19 2.58 -27.95
C ILE A 187 2.32 1.94 -28.75
N LEU A 188 2.23 0.65 -29.07
CA LEU A 188 3.27 -0.06 -29.81
C LEU A 188 3.52 0.58 -31.18
N ASP A 189 2.44 1.00 -31.85
CA ASP A 189 2.50 1.61 -33.17
C ASP A 189 3.03 3.05 -33.12
N ASN A 190 2.50 3.87 -32.20
CA ASN A 190 2.65 5.32 -32.26
C ASN A 190 3.65 5.92 -31.26
N ALA A 191 4.01 5.21 -30.18
CA ALA A 191 4.91 5.78 -29.18
C ALA A 191 6.37 5.70 -29.61
N ALA A 192 7.09 6.81 -29.44
CA ALA A 192 8.55 6.89 -29.62
C ALA A 192 9.33 6.05 -28.59
N VAL A 193 8.67 5.62 -27.52
CA VAL A 193 9.24 4.79 -26.45
C VAL A 193 8.84 3.31 -26.56
N ALA A 194 8.21 2.90 -27.68
CA ALA A 194 7.68 1.54 -27.87
C ALA A 194 8.75 0.46 -28.07
N SER A 195 9.99 0.82 -28.42
CA SER A 195 11.08 -0.14 -28.59
C SER A 195 12.45 0.50 -28.29
N PRO A 196 13.47 -0.30 -27.95
CA PRO A 196 14.83 0.21 -27.76
C PRO A 196 15.37 0.99 -28.95
N GLU A 197 15.07 0.55 -30.18
CA GLU A 197 15.52 1.19 -31.42
C GLU A 197 14.90 2.57 -31.62
N LYS A 198 13.60 2.71 -31.34
CA LYS A 198 12.91 4.02 -31.40
C LYS A 198 13.47 4.98 -30.34
N VAL A 199 13.79 4.48 -29.15
CA VAL A 199 14.39 5.27 -28.06
C VAL A 199 15.81 5.73 -28.43
N ALA A 200 16.64 4.84 -28.98
CA ALA A 200 17.98 5.18 -29.45
C ALA A 200 17.92 6.27 -30.54
N ALA A 201 17.05 6.09 -31.55
CA ALA A 201 16.87 7.08 -32.61
C ALA A 201 16.39 8.45 -32.08
N LEU A 202 15.59 8.46 -31.01
CA LEU A 202 15.15 9.69 -30.35
C LEU A 202 16.30 10.40 -29.61
N LEU A 203 17.19 9.63 -28.97
CA LEU A 203 18.37 10.14 -28.26
C LEU A 203 19.48 10.64 -29.19
N ASP A 204 19.63 10.01 -30.37
CA ASP A 204 20.54 10.46 -31.43
C ASP A 204 20.07 11.78 -32.09
N GLY A 205 18.80 12.13 -31.89
CA GLY A 205 18.21 13.40 -32.32
C GLY A 205 18.60 14.59 -31.44
N SER A 206 17.87 15.69 -31.59
CA SER A 206 18.06 16.88 -30.74
C SER A 206 17.13 16.86 -29.53
N PRO A 207 17.54 17.45 -28.38
CA PRO A 207 16.64 17.66 -27.23
C PRO A 207 15.34 18.37 -27.62
N LYS A 208 15.43 19.39 -28.48
CA LYS A 208 14.26 20.07 -29.04
C LYS A 208 13.30 19.11 -29.77
N GLY A 209 13.84 18.16 -30.54
CA GLY A 209 13.05 17.12 -31.20
C GLY A 209 12.26 16.24 -30.23
N ILE A 210 12.78 15.94 -29.04
CA ILE A 210 12.07 15.18 -28.00
C ILE A 210 10.89 16.00 -27.44
N LEU A 211 11.10 17.29 -27.20
CA LEU A 211 10.08 18.19 -26.64
C LEU A 211 8.96 18.52 -27.64
N GLU A 212 9.28 18.59 -28.92
CA GLU A 212 8.31 18.88 -29.98
C GLU A 212 7.64 17.62 -30.54
N ALA A 213 8.14 16.43 -30.20
CA ALA A 213 7.59 15.16 -30.69
C ALA A 213 6.11 14.99 -30.31
N GLY A 214 5.28 14.69 -31.32
CA GLY A 214 3.85 14.39 -31.16
C GLY A 214 3.54 13.00 -30.57
N SER A 215 4.55 12.24 -30.16
CA SER A 215 4.42 10.89 -29.58
C SER A 215 3.54 10.88 -28.33
N PRO A 216 2.57 9.95 -28.19
CA PRO A 216 1.56 9.94 -27.12
C PRO A 216 2.10 10.10 -25.69
N TYR A 217 3.06 9.25 -25.28
CA TYR A 217 3.62 9.32 -23.92
C TYR A 217 4.54 10.51 -23.70
N LEU A 218 5.23 11.04 -24.72
CA LEU A 218 6.00 12.27 -24.58
C LEU A 218 5.07 13.47 -24.39
N ARG A 219 3.96 13.52 -25.15
CA ARG A 219 2.92 14.54 -24.98
C ARG A 219 2.26 14.44 -23.61
N PHE A 220 1.88 13.24 -23.19
CA PHE A 220 1.27 13.04 -21.87
C PHE A 220 2.24 13.44 -20.76
N ALA A 221 3.53 13.11 -20.85
CA ALA A 221 4.53 13.49 -19.85
C ALA A 221 4.66 15.02 -19.70
N ARG A 222 4.67 15.77 -20.81
CA ARG A 222 4.68 17.24 -20.78
C ARG A 222 3.39 17.82 -20.17
N MET A 223 2.23 17.34 -20.60
CA MET A 223 0.93 17.76 -20.05
C MET A 223 0.85 17.46 -18.55
N ALA A 224 1.28 16.26 -18.13
CA ALA A 224 1.34 15.87 -16.74
C ALA A 224 2.22 16.81 -15.92
N LYS A 225 3.40 17.16 -16.45
CA LYS A 225 4.32 18.10 -15.80
C LYS A 225 3.70 19.48 -15.61
N GLU A 226 3.10 20.05 -16.64
CA GLU A 226 2.40 21.34 -16.56
C GLU A 226 1.25 21.31 -15.55
N LYS A 227 0.44 20.24 -15.58
CA LYS A 227 -0.67 20.04 -14.65
C LYS A 227 -0.16 19.97 -13.21
N LEU A 228 0.86 19.16 -12.95
CA LEU A 228 1.45 19.00 -11.61
C LEU A 228 2.14 20.28 -11.13
N ALA A 229 2.79 21.06 -12.00
CA ALA A 229 3.34 22.36 -11.64
C ALA A 229 2.24 23.35 -11.19
N SER A 230 1.06 23.28 -11.81
CA SER A 230 -0.08 24.14 -11.45
C SER A 230 -0.82 23.70 -10.17
N LEU A 231 -0.88 22.40 -9.91
CA LEU A 231 -1.63 21.82 -8.80
C LEU A 231 -0.77 21.57 -7.56
N GLY A 232 0.50 21.22 -7.73
CA GLY A 232 1.42 20.85 -6.67
C GLY A 232 1.49 21.87 -5.52
N PRO A 233 1.72 23.17 -5.79
CA PRO A 233 1.74 24.17 -4.73
C PRO A 233 0.42 24.28 -3.95
N LYS A 234 -0.74 24.11 -4.62
CA LYS A 234 -2.05 24.14 -3.97
C LYS A 234 -2.24 22.94 -3.05
N MET A 235 -1.91 21.75 -3.55
CA MET A 235 -1.97 20.50 -2.78
C MET A 235 -1.04 20.55 -1.58
N GLN A 236 0.19 21.01 -1.77
CA GLN A 236 1.17 21.12 -0.69
C GLN A 236 0.75 22.14 0.38
N SER A 237 0.25 23.31 -0.03
CA SER A 237 -0.22 24.34 0.91
C SER A 237 -1.41 23.85 1.74
N ALA A 238 -2.38 23.18 1.10
CA ALA A 238 -3.52 22.58 1.78
C ALA A 238 -3.08 21.45 2.73
N GLN A 239 -2.16 20.59 2.31
CA GLN A 239 -1.60 19.53 3.17
C GLN A 239 -0.87 20.12 4.38
N ASN A 240 -0.01 21.14 4.18
CA ASN A 240 0.69 21.82 5.29
C ASN A 240 -0.30 22.42 6.29
N THR A 241 -1.41 23.00 5.79
CA THR A 241 -2.48 23.52 6.64
C THR A 241 -3.11 22.40 7.46
N LEU A 242 -3.48 21.29 6.82
CA LEU A 242 -4.04 20.13 7.52
C LEU A 242 -3.09 19.54 8.55
N ASP A 243 -1.79 19.46 8.28
CA ASP A 243 -0.83 18.91 9.22
C ASP A 243 -0.79 19.75 10.51
N VAL A 244 -0.77 21.08 10.39
CA VAL A 244 -0.84 22.00 11.53
C VAL A 244 -2.17 21.90 12.26
N GLN A 245 -3.29 21.89 11.53
CA GLN A 245 -4.61 21.83 12.17
C GLN A 245 -4.89 20.47 12.80
N ASN A 246 -4.39 19.36 12.26
CA ASN A 246 -4.51 18.04 12.87
C ASN A 246 -3.76 17.97 14.20
N GLN A 247 -2.59 18.61 14.30
CA GLN A 247 -1.88 18.73 15.59
C GLN A 247 -2.70 19.53 16.61
N ARG A 248 -3.31 20.65 16.19
CA ARG A 248 -4.20 21.44 17.05
C ARG A 248 -5.45 20.67 17.45
N LEU A 249 -6.06 19.91 16.53
CA LEU A 249 -7.20 19.07 16.80
C LEU A 249 -6.87 17.96 17.80
N ALA A 250 -5.74 17.29 17.66
CA ALA A 250 -5.27 16.29 18.61
C ALA A 250 -5.07 16.89 20.01
N ARG A 251 -4.51 18.11 20.09
CA ARG A 251 -4.35 18.82 21.35
C ARG A 251 -5.70 19.20 21.98
N LEU A 252 -6.64 19.70 21.18
CA LEU A 252 -8.00 19.99 21.63
C LEU A 252 -8.68 18.71 22.17
N ILE A 253 -8.53 17.57 21.49
CA ILE A 253 -9.06 16.28 21.97
C ILE A 253 -8.47 15.95 23.34
N PHE A 254 -7.14 16.06 23.51
CA PHE A 254 -6.48 15.79 24.78
C PHE A 254 -6.90 16.77 25.89
N GLU A 255 -7.00 18.07 25.60
CA GLU A 255 -7.43 19.04 26.60
C GLU A 255 -8.91 18.88 27.00
N ALA A 256 -9.77 18.38 26.10
CA ALA A 256 -11.19 18.16 26.36
C ALA A 256 -11.52 16.81 27.01
N PHE A 257 -10.71 15.77 26.78
CA PHE A 257 -10.98 14.40 27.24
C PHE A 257 -9.88 13.83 28.17
N GLY A 258 -8.74 14.51 28.32
CA GLY A 258 -7.62 14.04 29.13
C GLY A 258 -7.11 12.68 28.67
N THR A 259 -6.98 11.75 29.61
CA THR A 259 -6.48 10.38 29.37
C THR A 259 -7.62 9.38 29.14
N GLU A 260 -8.85 9.83 28.87
CA GLU A 260 -9.96 8.93 28.51
C GLU A 260 -9.73 8.24 27.16
N MET A 261 -8.87 8.80 26.30
CA MET A 261 -8.53 8.27 24.99
C MET A 261 -7.02 8.12 24.85
N PRO A 262 -6.51 6.99 24.33
CA PRO A 262 -5.11 6.84 24.03
C PRO A 262 -4.72 7.76 22.85
N PRO A 263 -3.45 8.21 22.77
CA PRO A 263 -2.96 8.92 21.60
C PRO A 263 -2.86 7.98 20.39
N ASP A 264 -3.01 8.52 19.18
CA ASP A 264 -2.78 7.79 17.92
C ASP A 264 -1.39 7.15 17.87
N ALA A 265 -1.23 6.06 17.13
CA ALA A 265 0.06 5.41 16.93
C ALA A 265 1.04 6.33 16.17
N THR A 266 2.26 6.49 16.69
CA THR A 266 3.29 7.38 16.13
C THR A 266 4.63 6.69 15.85
N GLY A 267 4.64 5.36 15.83
CA GLY A 267 5.88 4.57 15.80
C GLY A 267 6.61 4.49 17.14
N SER A 268 6.04 5.04 18.22
CA SER A 268 6.51 4.83 19.59
C SER A 268 5.96 3.54 20.19
N LEU A 269 6.61 3.06 21.26
CA LEU A 269 6.16 1.89 22.00
C LEU A 269 4.76 2.10 22.60
N ARG A 270 3.88 1.10 22.43
CA ARG A 270 2.53 1.03 23.01
C ARG A 270 2.28 -0.32 23.64
N ILE A 271 1.31 -0.38 24.55
CA ILE A 271 0.81 -1.61 25.16
C ILE A 271 -0.70 -1.65 24.92
N SER A 272 -1.19 -2.79 24.44
CA SER A 272 -2.62 -3.12 24.42
C SER A 272 -2.78 -4.46 25.11
N ASP A 273 -3.70 -4.54 26.07
CA ASP A 273 -4.14 -5.78 26.68
C ASP A 273 -5.37 -6.35 25.95
N GLY A 274 -5.65 -7.62 26.19
CA GLY A 274 -6.71 -8.34 25.51
C GLY A 274 -6.84 -9.78 25.99
N ARG A 275 -7.74 -10.52 25.35
CA ARG A 275 -8.15 -11.90 25.63
C ARG A 275 -8.20 -12.67 24.32
N ILE A 276 -7.81 -13.94 24.39
CA ILE A 276 -7.93 -14.88 23.26
C ILE A 276 -9.40 -15.26 23.10
N LEU A 277 -10.00 -14.88 21.96
CA LEU A 277 -11.44 -14.99 21.71
C LEU A 277 -11.70 -15.26 20.22
N GLY A 278 -12.78 -16.01 19.94
CA GLY A 278 -13.30 -16.18 18.58
C GLY A 278 -14.00 -14.91 18.08
N TYR A 279 -14.49 -14.96 16.83
CA TYR A 279 -15.22 -13.86 16.21
C TYR A 279 -16.16 -14.36 15.11
N GLU A 280 -17.12 -13.53 14.70
CA GLU A 280 -17.97 -13.83 13.55
C GLU A 280 -17.15 -13.76 12.25
N TYR A 281 -17.36 -14.72 11.36
CA TYR A 281 -16.59 -14.82 10.13
C TYR A 281 -17.44 -15.43 9.03
N ASN A 282 -17.70 -14.67 7.96
CA ASN A 282 -18.37 -15.16 6.75
C ASN A 282 -19.69 -15.94 7.01
N GLY A 283 -20.54 -15.45 7.91
CA GLY A 283 -21.80 -16.12 8.28
C GLY A 283 -21.63 -17.38 9.14
N THR A 284 -20.45 -17.58 9.72
CA THR A 284 -20.14 -18.61 10.72
C THR A 284 -19.31 -18.00 11.86
N LEU A 285 -18.73 -18.84 12.72
CA LEU A 285 -17.80 -18.45 13.78
C LEU A 285 -16.39 -18.92 13.46
N ALA A 286 -15.42 -18.01 13.56
CA ALA A 286 -14.01 -18.36 13.61
C ALA A 286 -13.61 -18.74 15.05
N PRO A 287 -12.95 -19.89 15.26
CA PRO A 287 -12.46 -20.28 16.58
C PRO A 287 -11.33 -19.35 17.03
N ALA A 288 -11.13 -19.25 18.35
CA ALA A 288 -10.07 -18.44 18.92
C ALA A 288 -8.66 -18.97 18.59
N LYS A 289 -8.53 -20.27 18.31
CA LYS A 289 -7.27 -20.92 17.91
C LYS A 289 -7.50 -21.79 16.68
N THR A 290 -6.51 -21.81 15.79
CA THR A 290 -6.43 -22.74 14.66
C THR A 290 -5.25 -23.68 14.87
N THR A 291 -5.31 -24.87 14.31
CA THR A 291 -4.34 -25.94 14.53
C THR A 291 -3.67 -26.37 13.21
N TYR A 292 -2.62 -27.16 13.33
CA TYR A 292 -1.96 -27.78 12.19
C TYR A 292 -2.89 -28.64 11.33
N TYR A 293 -3.92 -29.27 11.88
CA TYR A 293 -4.97 -29.93 11.08
C TYR A 293 -5.54 -29.02 9.99
N GLY A 294 -5.85 -27.77 10.34
CA GLY A 294 -6.41 -26.79 9.40
C GLY A 294 -5.43 -26.32 8.33
N LEU A 295 -4.11 -26.41 8.57
CA LEU A 295 -3.09 -26.07 7.57
C LEU A 295 -3.11 -27.07 6.42
N TRP A 296 -3.01 -28.38 6.73
CA TRP A 296 -2.97 -29.43 5.73
C TRP A 296 -4.34 -29.71 5.11
N ASP A 297 -5.44 -29.59 5.87
CA ASP A 297 -6.79 -29.70 5.32
C ASP A 297 -7.01 -28.70 4.17
N ARG A 298 -6.64 -27.41 4.37
CA ARG A 298 -6.74 -26.40 3.31
C ARG A 298 -5.86 -26.72 2.09
N TYR A 299 -4.64 -27.21 2.31
CA TYR A 299 -3.76 -27.55 1.20
C TYR A 299 -4.34 -28.68 0.32
N TYR A 300 -4.78 -29.78 0.94
CA TYR A 300 -5.32 -30.93 0.22
C TYR A 300 -6.72 -30.66 -0.36
N SER A 301 -7.62 -30.03 0.40
CA SER A 301 -8.99 -29.72 -0.04
C SER A 301 -9.04 -28.74 -1.22
N PHE A 302 -7.96 -27.99 -1.46
CA PHE A 302 -7.82 -27.11 -2.64
C PHE A 302 -6.94 -27.70 -3.75
N GLY A 303 -6.67 -29.00 -3.69
CA GLY A 303 -6.01 -29.75 -4.75
C GLY A 303 -4.53 -29.46 -4.89
N GLU A 304 -3.85 -29.15 -3.79
CA GLU A 304 -2.39 -28.99 -3.71
C GLU A 304 -1.82 -27.88 -4.61
N LYS A 305 -2.67 -26.94 -5.04
CA LYS A 305 -2.29 -25.82 -5.90
C LYS A 305 -1.44 -24.82 -5.14
N ALA A 306 -0.52 -24.15 -5.85
CA ALA A 306 0.35 -23.11 -5.27
C ALA A 306 -0.44 -21.91 -4.70
N TYR A 307 -1.67 -21.69 -5.13
CA TYR A 307 -2.55 -20.61 -4.67
C TYR A 307 -4.01 -21.10 -4.64
N PRO A 308 -4.86 -20.69 -3.67
CA PRO A 308 -4.56 -19.74 -2.58
C PRO A 308 -3.94 -20.36 -1.32
N TRP A 309 -4.00 -21.68 -1.17
CA TRP A 309 -3.56 -22.40 0.03
C TRP A 309 -2.33 -23.28 -0.20
N GLY A 310 -1.46 -22.88 -1.13
CA GLY A 310 -0.24 -23.63 -1.43
C GLY A 310 0.74 -23.61 -0.27
N LEU A 311 1.39 -24.76 -0.04
CA LEU A 311 2.47 -24.90 0.93
C LEU A 311 3.82 -24.90 0.23
N HIS A 312 4.82 -24.26 0.84
CA HIS A 312 6.21 -24.41 0.45
C HIS A 312 6.61 -25.90 0.56
N GLU A 313 7.52 -26.37 -0.29
CA GLU A 313 7.93 -27.80 -0.38
C GLU A 313 8.20 -28.45 1.00
N ARG A 314 8.90 -27.73 1.89
CA ARG A 314 9.19 -28.16 3.28
C ARG A 314 7.95 -28.51 4.12
N TRP A 315 6.79 -27.93 3.80
CA TRP A 315 5.53 -28.10 4.53
C TRP A 315 4.57 -29.06 3.82
N GLN A 316 4.85 -29.48 2.57
CA GLN A 316 3.94 -30.34 1.81
C GLN A 316 3.83 -31.76 2.38
N LYS A 317 4.83 -32.20 3.15
CA LYS A 317 4.81 -33.46 3.90
C LYS A 317 4.71 -33.18 5.39
N ILE A 318 3.78 -33.85 6.05
CA ILE A 318 3.65 -33.80 7.51
C ILE A 318 4.90 -34.45 8.14
N PRO A 319 5.65 -33.74 9.00
CA PRO A 319 6.79 -34.33 9.70
C PRO A 319 6.35 -35.46 10.63
N ALA A 320 7.18 -36.50 10.74
CA ALA A 320 6.95 -37.56 11.71
C ALA A 320 7.02 -37.00 13.14
N GLY A 321 6.04 -37.36 13.96
CA GLY A 321 5.95 -36.93 15.37
C GLY A 321 5.26 -35.59 15.61
N LEU A 322 4.85 -34.86 14.57
CA LEU A 322 4.10 -33.61 14.74
C LEU A 322 2.67 -33.90 15.21
N ASP A 323 2.31 -33.38 16.38
CA ASP A 323 0.91 -33.36 16.84
C ASP A 323 0.13 -32.27 16.09
N LEU A 324 -0.74 -32.71 15.17
CA LEU A 324 -1.56 -31.83 14.35
C LEU A 324 -2.60 -31.02 15.15
N SER A 325 -2.88 -31.40 16.40
CA SER A 325 -3.79 -30.68 17.29
C SER A 325 -3.17 -29.40 17.87
N ILE A 326 -1.85 -29.24 17.78
CA ILE A 326 -1.16 -28.07 18.31
C ILE A 326 -1.64 -26.79 17.60
N PRO A 327 -1.97 -25.73 18.36
CA PRO A 327 -2.32 -24.44 17.80
C PRO A 327 -1.17 -23.81 17.01
N ILE A 328 -1.50 -23.20 15.88
CA ILE A 328 -0.54 -22.47 15.02
C ILE A 328 -0.78 -20.98 15.02
N CYS A 329 -2.05 -20.56 15.12
CA CYS A 329 -2.44 -19.16 15.24
C CYS A 329 -3.60 -19.02 16.21
N PHE A 330 -3.70 -17.86 16.86
CA PHE A 330 -4.84 -17.48 17.67
C PHE A 330 -5.29 -16.04 17.37
N ALA A 331 -6.56 -15.76 17.69
CA ALA A 331 -7.19 -14.46 17.62
C ALA A 331 -7.37 -13.87 19.03
N SER A 332 -7.14 -12.56 19.18
CA SER A 332 -7.39 -11.84 20.43
C SER A 332 -7.98 -10.45 20.19
N ASP A 333 -8.66 -9.88 21.19
CA ASP A 333 -9.22 -8.51 21.14
C ASP A 333 -8.18 -7.41 21.47
N ASN A 334 -6.89 -7.68 21.25
CA ASN A 334 -5.85 -6.65 21.32
C ASN A 334 -6.01 -5.64 20.17
N ASP A 335 -5.81 -4.37 20.47
CA ASP A 335 -5.83 -3.27 19.49
C ASP A 335 -4.45 -3.13 18.82
N ILE A 336 -4.40 -3.43 17.53
CA ILE A 336 -3.18 -3.41 16.72
C ILE A 336 -3.42 -2.65 15.42
N VAL A 337 -2.35 -2.05 14.90
CA VAL A 337 -2.33 -1.40 13.59
C VAL A 337 -1.03 -1.75 12.84
N GLY A 338 -0.86 -1.20 11.64
CA GLY A 338 0.40 -1.34 10.90
C GLY A 338 1.60 -0.88 11.75
N GLY A 339 2.62 -1.74 11.84
CA GLY A 339 3.77 -1.56 12.73
C GLY A 339 3.82 -2.54 13.90
N ASN A 340 2.69 -3.18 14.27
CA ASN A 340 2.67 -4.20 15.32
C ASN A 340 3.13 -5.60 14.86
N SER A 341 3.35 -5.83 13.55
CA SER A 341 3.87 -7.11 13.06
C SER A 341 5.20 -7.45 13.73
N GLY A 342 5.28 -8.62 14.35
CA GLY A 342 6.42 -9.06 15.15
C GLY A 342 6.34 -8.70 16.65
N SER A 343 5.25 -8.09 17.12
CA SER A 343 5.07 -7.81 18.56
C SER A 343 4.89 -9.11 19.34
N ALA A 344 5.60 -9.25 20.45
CA ALA A 344 5.40 -10.37 21.37
C ALA A 344 4.06 -10.23 22.10
N VAL A 345 3.29 -11.32 22.12
CA VAL A 345 2.11 -11.44 23.00
C VAL A 345 2.57 -12.12 24.28
N ILE A 346 2.39 -11.46 25.41
CA ILE A 346 2.78 -11.99 26.72
C ILE A 346 1.55 -12.31 27.56
N ASN A 347 1.61 -13.37 28.34
CA ASN A 347 0.56 -13.70 29.31
C ASN A 347 0.78 -12.97 30.66
N ARG A 348 -0.09 -13.24 31.65
CA ARG A 348 -0.01 -12.62 32.99
C ARG A 348 1.26 -12.99 33.78
N ASN A 349 1.98 -14.03 33.37
CA ASN A 349 3.25 -14.45 33.96
C ASN A 349 4.47 -13.87 33.22
N ALA A 350 4.25 -12.95 32.26
CA ALA A 350 5.28 -12.40 31.38
C ALA A 350 5.97 -13.44 30.46
N GLU A 351 5.30 -14.55 30.17
CA GLU A 351 5.78 -15.55 29.22
C GLU A 351 5.31 -15.20 27.80
N VAL A 352 6.16 -15.40 26.80
CA VAL A 352 5.79 -15.18 25.39
C VAL A 352 4.90 -16.33 24.91
N VAL A 353 3.64 -16.01 24.62
CA VAL A 353 2.64 -16.97 24.15
C VAL A 353 2.34 -16.84 22.66
N GLY A 354 2.85 -15.80 22.01
CA GLY A 354 2.70 -15.65 20.57
C GLY A 354 3.37 -14.43 19.98
N LEU A 355 3.19 -14.28 18.67
CA LEU A 355 3.76 -13.20 17.87
C LEU A 355 2.68 -12.63 16.95
N VAL A 356 2.34 -11.34 17.10
CA VAL A 356 1.38 -10.67 16.23
C VAL A 356 1.90 -10.64 14.78
N HIS A 357 1.06 -10.99 13.80
CA HIS A 357 1.45 -10.91 12.39
C HIS A 357 0.39 -10.28 11.47
N ASP A 358 -0.89 -10.29 11.82
CA ASP A 358 -1.96 -9.66 11.02
C ASP A 358 -3.15 -9.30 11.93
N GLY A 359 -4.16 -8.66 11.35
CA GLY A 359 -5.51 -8.56 11.92
C GLY A 359 -6.54 -9.24 11.01
N ASN A 360 -7.75 -9.49 11.53
CA ASN A 360 -8.86 -9.94 10.68
C ASN A 360 -9.29 -8.84 9.69
N LEU A 361 -10.24 -9.15 8.80
CA LEU A 361 -10.66 -8.19 7.77
C LEU A 361 -11.34 -6.97 8.41
N GLU A 362 -12.13 -7.21 9.44
CA GLU A 362 -12.91 -6.22 10.16
C GLU A 362 -12.00 -5.26 10.96
N SER A 363 -10.84 -5.71 11.44
CA SER A 363 -9.90 -4.85 12.16
C SER A 363 -9.26 -3.76 11.30
N ILE A 364 -9.41 -3.80 9.97
CA ILE A 364 -8.95 -2.70 9.10
C ILE A 364 -9.70 -1.39 9.42
N ALA A 365 -10.95 -1.48 9.89
CA ALA A 365 -11.68 -0.33 10.41
C ALA A 365 -11.01 0.29 11.65
N GLY A 366 -10.17 -0.47 12.36
CA GLY A 366 -9.39 -0.04 13.52
C GLY A 366 -8.52 1.20 13.29
N SER A 367 -8.16 1.51 12.04
CA SER A 367 -7.48 2.77 11.72
C SER A 367 -8.33 4.03 11.94
N TYR A 368 -9.66 3.89 12.06
CA TYR A 368 -10.59 4.97 12.33
C TYR A 368 -11.35 4.78 13.65
N ALA A 369 -11.71 3.53 13.98
CA ALA A 369 -12.42 3.19 15.19
C ALA A 369 -12.21 1.71 15.55
N PHE A 370 -11.92 1.45 16.83
CA PHE A 370 -11.86 0.10 17.36
C PHE A 370 -13.27 -0.43 17.68
N LEU A 371 -13.62 -1.60 17.15
CA LEU A 371 -14.87 -2.31 17.43
C LEU A 371 -14.55 -3.59 18.23
N PRO A 372 -14.75 -3.61 19.56
CA PRO A 372 -14.39 -4.77 20.40
C PRO A 372 -15.02 -6.10 19.96
N GLU A 373 -16.21 -6.04 19.38
CA GLU A 373 -16.96 -7.20 18.93
C GLU A 373 -16.30 -7.87 17.71
N GLU A 374 -15.69 -7.07 16.83
CA GLU A 374 -15.22 -7.47 15.51
C GLU A 374 -13.69 -7.51 15.39
N ASN A 375 -12.98 -6.51 15.93
CA ASN A 375 -11.55 -6.37 15.78
C ASN A 375 -10.81 -7.53 16.46
N ARG A 376 -9.98 -8.24 15.70
CA ARG A 376 -9.09 -9.26 16.23
C ARG A 376 -7.67 -9.07 15.71
N ALA A 377 -6.73 -9.03 16.65
CA ALA A 377 -5.33 -9.30 16.36
C ALA A 377 -5.15 -10.79 16.08
N ILE A 378 -4.37 -11.13 15.06
CA ILE A 378 -4.00 -12.50 14.71
C ILE A 378 -2.51 -12.70 15.01
N SER A 379 -2.24 -13.72 15.82
CA SER A 379 -0.90 -14.04 16.27
C SER A 379 -0.55 -15.49 15.97
N THR A 380 0.72 -15.74 15.67
CA THR A 380 1.29 -17.10 15.65
C THR A 380 1.37 -17.58 17.10
N ASP A 381 0.88 -18.78 17.37
CA ASP A 381 0.98 -19.42 18.68
C ASP A 381 2.40 -19.94 18.92
N SER A 382 2.98 -19.68 20.10
CA SER A 382 4.37 -20.05 20.38
C SER A 382 4.59 -21.56 20.36
N TRP A 383 3.58 -22.38 20.70
CA TRP A 383 3.71 -23.84 20.60
C TRP A 383 3.87 -24.29 19.15
N GLY A 384 3.02 -23.79 18.24
CA GLY A 384 3.14 -24.07 16.81
C GLY A 384 4.47 -23.59 16.25
N LEU A 385 4.95 -22.41 16.67
CA LEU A 385 6.27 -21.91 16.28
C LEU A 385 7.39 -22.87 16.68
N MET A 386 7.39 -23.34 17.93
CA MET A 386 8.41 -24.27 18.45
C MET A 386 8.37 -25.62 17.72
N GLU A 387 7.19 -26.18 17.45
CA GLU A 387 7.04 -27.41 16.66
C GLU A 387 7.55 -27.25 15.22
N GLY A 388 7.25 -26.12 14.58
CA GLY A 388 7.79 -25.80 13.26
C GLY A 388 9.32 -25.76 13.27
N LEU A 389 9.92 -25.05 14.22
CA LEU A 389 11.38 -24.99 14.36
C LEU A 389 12.00 -26.38 14.57
N ARG A 390 11.41 -27.20 15.45
CA ARG A 390 11.93 -28.52 15.81
C ARG A 390 11.78 -29.54 14.69
N LEU A 391 10.57 -29.70 14.14
CA LEU A 391 10.25 -30.84 13.27
C LEU A 391 10.32 -30.51 11.78
N VAL A 392 10.06 -29.27 11.38
CA VAL A 392 10.08 -28.86 9.96
C VAL A 392 11.42 -28.28 9.57
N TYR A 393 11.90 -27.30 10.33
CA TYR A 393 13.15 -26.61 10.04
C TYR A 393 14.38 -27.31 10.59
N LYS A 394 14.20 -28.20 11.59
CA LYS A 394 15.28 -28.91 12.30
C LYS A 394 16.33 -27.94 12.86
N ALA A 395 15.84 -26.84 13.44
CA ALA A 395 16.66 -25.78 14.03
C ALA A 395 16.96 -26.09 15.50
N GLU A 396 17.56 -27.25 15.77
CA GLU A 396 17.76 -27.80 17.13
C GLU A 396 18.42 -26.79 18.07
N ARG A 397 19.55 -26.21 17.65
CA ARG A 397 20.24 -25.16 18.43
C ARG A 397 19.30 -24.03 18.83
N LEU A 398 18.51 -23.48 17.90
CA LEU A 398 17.61 -22.35 18.20
C LEU A 398 16.50 -22.77 19.17
N VAL A 399 15.99 -24.00 19.03
CA VAL A 399 14.99 -24.56 19.95
C VAL A 399 15.58 -24.63 21.37
N GLU A 400 16.79 -25.15 21.52
CA GLU A 400 17.48 -25.23 22.81
C GLU A 400 17.76 -23.83 23.39
N GLU A 401 18.18 -22.87 22.57
CA GLU A 401 18.42 -21.49 23.02
C GLU A 401 17.14 -20.84 23.57
N LEU A 402 16.00 -21.05 22.90
CA LEU A 402 14.70 -20.52 23.30
C LEU A 402 14.14 -21.20 24.55
N GLU A 403 14.29 -22.52 24.68
CA GLU A 403 13.83 -23.28 25.85
C GLU A 403 14.67 -22.99 27.10
N ASN A 404 15.99 -22.82 26.94
CA ASN A 404 16.90 -22.50 28.03
C ASN A 404 16.92 -21.01 28.38
N GLY A 405 16.37 -20.15 27.52
CA GLY A 405 16.42 -18.70 27.69
C GLY A 405 17.82 -18.11 27.58
N GLY A 406 18.71 -18.74 26.81
CA GLY A 406 20.12 -18.37 26.70
C GLY A 406 20.85 -19.10 25.58
N LEU A 407 22.00 -18.58 25.15
CA LEU A 407 22.81 -19.21 24.11
C LEU A 407 23.32 -20.58 24.57
N VAL A 408 23.34 -21.55 23.66
CA VAL A 408 23.96 -22.87 23.86
C VAL A 408 25.31 -22.91 23.13
N ASP A 409 26.27 -23.62 23.72
CA ASP A 409 27.67 -23.72 23.26
C ASP A 409 27.85 -24.57 21.99
#